data_AF-A0A396QMW2-F1
#
_entry.id   AF-A0A396QMW2-F1
#
_cell.length_a   1.000
_cell.length_b   1.000
_cell.length_c   1.000
_cell.angle_alpha   90.00
_cell.angle_beta   90.00
_cell.angle_gamma   90.00
#
_symmetry.space_group_name_H-M   'P 1'
#
loop_
_entity.id
_entity.type
_entity.pdbx_description
1 polymer ?
#
loop_
_entity_poly.entity_id
_entity_poly.type
_entity_poly.pdbx_seq_one_letter_code
_entity_poly.pdbx_strand_id
1 'polypeptide(L)'
;MAPERGGAETGSGGSEEAGKWSAGEVVERVNRYLLYGGRENYLHLCRYLLCLQEERQEEDCPLPQELPFEGMYFPEDGAGGKVCACWEEYAKELTARGEADVLSLPRAGLISHRSSWISDDLSVEAALSEEFRKRGIYLVCAFHSGAPDPAMKNHSLQELMDCFFRSAGLPVIGALVNLSVWGAVSQEGSDLFEETARLYREWNLPVFYPLVSLFSTEEMLAASREPLAAELPWLYLQPEMQGMTEPVLIACRDGKGRTQVLPGRAGHFAGRAARWMRMRGKRNGDKKVALILTMPSVPAWKLRSGRLTAWTPREHGRYSEASEGGRLSDR
;
A
#
# COMPACT_ATOMS: atom_id res chain seq x y z
N MET A 1 57.90 29.29 -43.60
CA MET A 1 58.79 30.16 -42.80
C MET A 1 58.27 30.12 -41.38
N ALA A 2 59.02 29.49 -40.47
CA ALA A 2 58.75 29.55 -39.04
C ALA A 2 58.92 30.99 -38.50
N PRO A 3 58.51 31.25 -37.26
CA PRO A 3 59.53 31.22 -36.23
C PRO A 3 59.12 30.51 -34.92
N GLU A 4 60.12 29.92 -34.29
CA GLU A 4 60.13 29.39 -32.92
C GLU A 4 60.30 30.48 -31.86
N ARG A 5 59.84 30.17 -30.64
CA ARG A 5 60.39 30.45 -29.28
C ARG A 5 59.22 30.30 -28.30
N GLY A 6 59.29 29.65 -27.14
CA GLY A 6 60.33 28.98 -26.37
C GLY A 6 59.63 28.40 -25.13
N GLY A 7 60.22 27.35 -24.53
CA GLY A 7 59.57 26.54 -23.50
C GLY A 7 59.39 27.18 -22.12
N ALA A 8 58.49 26.58 -21.35
CA ALA A 8 58.50 26.60 -19.89
C ALA A 8 57.93 25.25 -19.40
N GLU A 9 58.82 24.38 -18.90
CA GLU A 9 58.45 23.30 -18.00
C GLU A 9 58.06 23.90 -16.66
N THR A 10 56.88 23.56 -16.14
CA THR A 10 56.60 23.60 -14.70
C THR A 10 55.68 22.45 -14.32
N GLY A 11 56.31 21.39 -13.79
CA GLY A 11 55.85 20.61 -12.64
C GLY A 11 54.43 20.03 -12.67
N SER A 12 54.26 18.88 -13.32
CA SER A 12 53.26 17.90 -12.89
C SER A 12 53.84 17.08 -11.74
N GLY A 13 53.48 17.43 -10.52
CA GLY A 13 53.95 16.75 -9.32
C GLY A 13 53.03 16.98 -8.14
N GLY A 14 51.72 17.05 -8.39
CA GLY A 14 50.72 16.85 -7.36
C GLY A 14 50.47 15.35 -7.27
N SER A 15 51.21 14.67 -6.39
CA SER A 15 50.82 13.35 -5.92
C SER A 15 49.47 13.49 -5.23
N GLU A 16 48.38 13.19 -5.94
CA GLU A 16 47.16 12.73 -5.29
C GLU A 16 47.58 11.51 -4.47
N GLU A 17 47.67 11.68 -3.15
CA GLU A 17 47.68 10.56 -2.24
C GLU A 17 46.42 9.76 -2.57
N ALA A 18 46.60 8.65 -3.28
CA ALA A 18 45.55 7.68 -3.50
C ALA A 18 45.16 7.17 -2.12
N GLY A 19 44.12 7.79 -1.55
CA GLY A 19 43.43 7.26 -0.39
C GLY A 19 43.14 5.79 -0.66
N LYS A 20 43.29 4.97 0.38
CA LYS A 20 43.17 3.50 0.36
C LYS A 20 41.86 2.96 -0.27
N TRP A 21 40.92 3.85 -0.56
CA TRP A 21 39.58 3.60 -1.06
C TRP A 21 39.32 4.47 -2.29
N SER A 22 38.91 3.89 -3.41
CA SER A 22 38.50 4.70 -4.55
C SER A 22 37.12 5.33 -4.29
N ALA A 23 36.95 6.59 -4.70
CA ALA A 23 35.67 7.28 -4.54
C ALA A 23 34.51 6.55 -5.24
N GLY A 24 34.78 5.88 -6.37
CA GLY A 24 33.80 5.07 -7.09
C GLY A 24 33.31 3.86 -6.29
N GLU A 25 34.22 3.07 -5.72
CA GLU A 25 33.89 1.89 -4.91
C GLU A 25 33.13 2.28 -3.64
N VAL A 26 33.51 3.41 -3.02
CA VAL A 26 32.79 3.94 -1.85
C VAL A 26 31.35 4.28 -2.21
N VAL A 27 31.13 5.02 -3.30
CA VAL A 27 29.79 5.40 -3.75
C VAL A 27 28.95 4.18 -4.11
N GLU A 28 29.53 3.21 -4.83
CA GLU A 28 28.84 1.96 -5.18
C GLU A 28 28.39 1.19 -3.93
N ARG A 29 29.29 1.04 -2.94
CA ARG A 29 28.99 0.31 -1.71
C ARG A 29 27.93 1.03 -0.86
N VAL A 30 27.99 2.36 -0.77
CA VAL A 30 26.94 3.18 -0.14
C VAL A 30 25.60 2.99 -0.84
N ASN A 31 25.58 3.04 -2.17
CA ASN A 31 24.35 2.83 -2.95
C ASN A 31 23.76 1.45 -2.70
N ARG A 32 24.57 0.39 -2.58
CA ARG A 32 24.07 -0.96 -2.24
C ARG A 32 23.40 -1.02 -0.87
N TYR A 33 23.96 -0.36 0.15
CA TYR A 33 23.30 -0.27 1.46
C TYR A 33 21.93 0.41 1.38
N LEU A 34 21.85 1.52 0.66
CA LEU A 34 20.62 2.28 0.50
C LEU A 34 19.58 1.52 -0.34
N LEU A 35 20.03 0.84 -1.39
CA LEU A 35 19.21 0.03 -2.29
C LEU A 35 18.56 -1.15 -1.56
N TYR A 36 19.36 -1.97 -0.88
CA TYR A 36 18.80 -3.10 -0.12
C TYR A 36 18.01 -2.59 1.08
N GLY A 37 18.45 -1.50 1.74
CA GLY A 37 17.72 -0.87 2.83
C GLY A 37 17.49 -1.82 4.01
N GLY A 38 16.59 -1.42 4.91
CA GLY A 38 16.32 -2.16 6.14
C GLY A 38 17.33 -1.86 7.25
N ARG A 39 16.94 -2.18 8.49
CA ARG A 39 17.63 -1.76 9.71
C ARG A 39 19.12 -2.14 9.72
N GLU A 40 19.44 -3.39 9.39
CA GLU A 40 20.82 -3.88 9.43
C GLU A 40 21.70 -3.23 8.38
N ASN A 41 21.20 -2.98 7.17
CA ASN A 41 21.95 -2.24 6.15
C ASN A 41 22.20 -0.79 6.53
N TYR A 42 21.25 -0.11 7.18
CA TYR A 42 21.50 1.25 7.68
C TYR A 42 22.55 1.25 8.80
N LEU A 43 22.53 0.26 9.70
CA LEU A 43 23.55 0.10 10.73
C LEU A 43 24.92 -0.21 10.12
N HIS A 44 24.97 -1.10 9.14
CA HIS A 44 26.19 -1.44 8.41
C HIS A 44 26.72 -0.24 7.63
N LEU A 45 25.86 0.58 7.03
CA LEU A 45 26.24 1.83 6.38
C LEU A 45 26.91 2.78 7.38
N CYS A 46 26.31 3.03 8.55
CA CYS A 46 26.93 3.88 9.58
C CYS A 46 28.30 3.34 10.02
N ARG A 47 28.40 2.03 10.24
CA ARG A 47 29.68 1.38 10.58
C ARG A 47 30.71 1.48 9.45
N TYR A 48 30.28 1.33 8.20
CA TYR A 48 31.13 1.47 7.03
C TYR A 48 31.68 2.89 6.91
N LEU A 49 30.83 3.92 7.07
CA LEU A 49 31.26 5.32 7.06
C LEU A 49 32.26 5.64 8.19
N LEU A 50 32.07 5.06 9.38
CA LEU A 50 33.05 5.18 10.48
C LEU A 50 34.38 4.50 10.12
N CYS A 51 34.34 3.33 9.50
CA CYS A 51 35.57 2.65 9.06
C CYS A 51 36.34 3.45 8.01
N LEU A 52 35.64 4.15 7.11
CA LEU A 52 36.25 5.06 6.15
C LEU A 52 36.92 6.25 6.85
N GLN A 53 36.25 6.85 7.84
CA GLN A 53 36.78 7.96 8.63
C GLN A 53 38.01 7.56 9.48
N GLU A 54 38.01 6.32 9.98
CA GLU A 54 39.08 5.76 10.81
C GLU A 54 40.19 5.06 9.99
N GLU A 55 40.11 5.11 8.65
CA GLU A 55 41.06 4.46 7.72
C GLU A 55 41.31 2.96 7.99
N ARG A 56 40.26 2.26 8.46
CA ARG A 56 40.31 0.83 8.79
C ARG A 56 40.56 -0.03 7.55
N GLN A 57 40.88 -1.32 7.78
CA GLN A 57 40.99 -2.30 6.69
C GLN A 57 39.60 -2.58 6.10
N GLU A 58 39.54 -2.87 4.79
CA GLU A 58 38.26 -3.05 4.11
C GLU A 58 37.52 -4.30 4.58
N GLU A 59 38.28 -5.33 4.93
CA GLU A 59 37.78 -6.61 5.42
C GLU A 59 37.08 -6.48 6.78
N ASP A 60 37.40 -5.44 7.55
CA ASP A 60 36.78 -5.15 8.84
C ASP A 60 35.44 -4.41 8.69
N CYS A 61 35.17 -3.89 7.49
CA CYS A 61 33.95 -3.17 7.22
C CYS A 61 32.81 -4.17 6.98
N PRO A 62 31.64 -4.00 7.64
CA PRO A 62 30.49 -4.83 7.32
C PRO A 62 30.16 -4.72 5.84
N LEU A 63 29.56 -5.75 5.26
CA LEU A 63 29.09 -5.75 3.87
C LEU A 63 27.59 -5.44 3.80
N PRO A 64 27.10 -4.87 2.69
CA PRO A 64 25.68 -4.81 2.41
C PRO A 64 25.06 -6.21 2.42
N GLN A 65 23.97 -6.36 3.16
CA GLN A 65 23.15 -7.56 3.16
C GLN A 65 22.08 -7.43 2.07
N GLU A 66 22.09 -8.38 1.13
CA GLU A 66 21.06 -8.41 0.10
C GLU A 66 19.72 -8.81 0.73
N LEU A 67 18.71 -7.97 0.52
CA LEU A 67 17.35 -8.24 0.95
C LEU A 67 16.44 -8.39 -0.28
N PRO A 68 15.52 -9.36 -0.28
CA PRO A 68 14.61 -9.58 -1.40
C PRO A 68 13.79 -8.32 -1.74
N PHE A 69 13.55 -8.10 -3.03
CA PHE A 69 12.71 -6.99 -3.53
C PHE A 69 11.21 -7.32 -3.55
N GLU A 70 10.88 -8.60 -3.44
CA GLU A 70 9.53 -9.13 -3.37
C GLU A 70 9.57 -10.50 -2.71
N GLY A 71 8.42 -10.96 -2.24
CA GLY A 71 8.29 -12.30 -1.71
C GLY A 71 7.11 -12.46 -0.78
N MET A 72 6.83 -13.70 -0.45
CA MET A 72 5.79 -14.09 0.50
C MET A 72 6.41 -14.27 1.88
N TYR A 73 5.71 -13.85 2.93
CA TYR A 73 6.24 -13.87 4.29
C TYR A 73 5.13 -14.18 5.32
N PHE A 74 5.56 -14.49 6.53
CA PHE A 74 4.70 -14.76 7.69
C PHE A 74 4.69 -13.51 8.58
N PRO A 75 3.57 -12.78 8.69
CA PRO A 75 3.52 -11.53 9.45
C PRO A 75 3.93 -11.69 10.93
N GLU A 76 3.70 -12.87 11.49
CA GLU A 76 4.08 -13.21 12.87
C GLU A 76 5.61 -13.31 13.08
N ASP A 77 6.40 -13.52 12.03
CA ASP A 77 7.86 -13.61 12.11
C ASP A 77 8.55 -12.24 11.95
N GLY A 78 7.80 -11.20 11.57
CA GLY A 78 8.34 -9.88 11.25
C GLY A 78 9.28 -9.88 10.03
N ALA A 79 10.04 -8.79 9.87
CA ALA A 79 10.99 -8.60 8.77
C ALA A 79 12.16 -9.59 8.75
N GLY A 80 12.48 -10.20 9.91
CA GLY A 80 13.55 -11.19 10.05
C GLY A 80 13.15 -12.63 9.70
N GLY A 81 11.87 -12.85 9.38
CA GLY A 81 11.33 -14.16 9.04
C GLY A 81 11.78 -14.69 7.69
N LYS A 82 11.42 -15.96 7.42
CA LYS A 82 11.66 -16.57 6.11
C LYS A 82 10.81 -15.91 5.04
N VAL A 83 11.45 -15.56 3.92
CA VAL A 83 10.78 -15.09 2.70
C VAL A 83 10.76 -16.22 1.68
N CYS A 84 9.59 -16.50 1.12
CA CYS A 84 9.36 -17.51 0.11
C CYS A 84 9.21 -16.85 -1.26
N ALA A 85 9.80 -17.44 -2.29
CA ALA A 85 9.81 -16.88 -3.64
C ALA A 85 8.55 -17.18 -4.46
N CYS A 86 7.73 -18.15 -4.06
CA CYS A 86 6.47 -18.49 -4.74
C CYS A 86 5.49 -19.24 -3.81
N TRP A 87 4.26 -19.46 -4.28
CA TRP A 87 3.23 -20.19 -3.55
C TRP A 87 3.68 -21.59 -3.12
N GLU A 88 4.36 -22.34 -3.98
CA GLU A 88 4.79 -23.71 -3.70
C GLU A 88 5.82 -23.78 -2.56
N GLU A 89 6.72 -22.79 -2.48
CA GLU A 89 7.66 -22.69 -1.37
C GLU A 89 6.93 -22.32 -0.08
N TYR A 90 6.03 -21.34 -0.14
CA TYR A 90 5.23 -20.91 1.01
C TYR A 90 4.37 -22.05 1.58
N ALA A 91 3.73 -22.85 0.72
CA ALA A 91 2.92 -24.00 1.14
C ALA A 91 3.77 -25.13 1.76
N LYS A 92 4.99 -25.36 1.25
CA LYS A 92 5.95 -26.30 1.86
C LYS A 92 6.39 -25.81 3.24
N GLU A 93 6.65 -24.51 3.36
CA GLU A 93 7.05 -23.89 4.62
C GLU A 93 5.94 -24.00 5.68
N LEU A 94 4.69 -23.72 5.31
CA LEU A 94 3.53 -23.97 6.18
C LEU A 94 3.47 -25.41 6.69
N THR A 95 3.77 -26.37 5.81
CA THR A 95 3.81 -27.79 6.19
C THR A 95 4.96 -28.08 7.16
N ALA A 96 6.15 -27.52 6.91
CA ALA A 96 7.32 -27.68 7.77
C ALA A 96 7.11 -27.09 9.18
N ARG A 97 6.30 -26.04 9.29
CA ARG A 97 5.90 -25.40 10.55
C ARG A 97 4.82 -26.17 11.32
N GLY A 98 4.22 -27.20 10.73
CA GLY A 98 3.10 -27.92 11.33
C GLY A 98 1.75 -27.21 11.18
N GLU A 99 1.64 -26.23 10.27
CA GLU A 99 0.44 -25.44 9.99
C GLU A 99 -0.24 -25.88 8.67
N ALA A 100 -0.07 -27.14 8.26
CA ALA A 100 -0.62 -27.66 7.02
C ALA A 100 -2.17 -27.62 6.98
N ASP A 101 -2.82 -27.60 8.14
CA ASP A 101 -4.28 -27.49 8.28
C ASP A 101 -4.81 -26.18 7.70
N VAL A 102 -4.04 -25.08 7.75
CA VAL A 102 -4.45 -23.79 7.17
C VAL A 102 -4.62 -23.85 5.65
N LEU A 103 -3.99 -24.82 4.99
CA LEU A 103 -4.15 -25.03 3.54
C LEU A 103 -5.57 -25.48 3.16
N SER A 104 -6.37 -25.96 4.12
CA SER A 104 -7.77 -26.31 3.94
C SER A 104 -8.74 -25.13 4.15
N LEU A 105 -8.26 -24.03 4.74
CA LEU A 105 -9.09 -22.85 5.02
C LEU A 105 -9.29 -22.00 3.75
N PRO A 106 -10.39 -21.24 3.66
CA PRO A 106 -10.48 -20.12 2.74
C PRO A 106 -9.31 -19.16 2.96
N ARG A 107 -8.67 -18.71 1.87
CA ARG A 107 -7.52 -17.81 1.92
C ARG A 107 -7.83 -16.45 1.30
N ALA A 108 -7.34 -15.38 1.91
CA ALA A 108 -7.22 -14.07 1.30
C ALA A 108 -5.74 -13.79 1.03
N GLY A 109 -5.43 -13.16 -0.11
CA GLY A 109 -4.09 -12.64 -0.37
C GLY A 109 -3.97 -11.22 0.17
N LEU A 110 -2.78 -10.84 0.63
CA LEU A 110 -2.43 -9.46 0.94
C LEU A 110 -1.14 -9.09 0.20
N ILE A 111 -1.16 -7.96 -0.50
CA ILE A 111 0.04 -7.34 -1.09
C ILE A 111 0.30 -6.03 -0.37
N SER A 112 1.53 -5.86 0.12
CA SER A 112 2.04 -4.66 0.77
C SER A 112 3.25 -4.11 0.02
N HIS A 113 3.59 -2.84 0.22
CA HIS A 113 4.83 -2.31 -0.33
C HIS A 113 6.03 -2.79 0.51
N ARG A 114 7.16 -3.07 -0.15
CA ARG A 114 8.39 -3.55 0.49
C ARG A 114 8.86 -2.67 1.65
N SER A 115 8.59 -1.36 1.59
CA SER A 115 8.96 -0.43 2.65
C SER A 115 8.42 -0.86 4.02
N SER A 116 7.20 -1.38 4.11
CA SER A 116 6.63 -1.84 5.38
C SER A 116 7.39 -3.05 5.92
N TRP A 117 7.76 -3.98 5.04
CA TRP A 117 8.53 -5.17 5.40
C TRP A 117 9.95 -4.82 5.84
N ILE A 118 10.73 -4.06 5.06
CA ILE A 118 12.13 -3.73 5.44
C ILE A 118 12.23 -2.85 6.70
N SER A 119 11.19 -2.07 7.00
CA SER A 119 11.13 -1.24 8.20
C SER A 119 10.55 -1.95 9.42
N ASP A 120 10.08 -3.20 9.24
CA ASP A 120 9.38 -3.98 10.27
C ASP A 120 8.12 -3.26 10.81
N ASP A 121 7.50 -2.41 9.98
CA ASP A 121 6.25 -1.69 10.28
C ASP A 121 5.04 -2.49 9.77
N LEU A 122 4.93 -3.74 10.24
CA LEU A 122 3.95 -4.74 9.78
C LEU A 122 2.67 -4.79 10.64
N SER A 123 2.38 -3.70 11.35
CA SER A 123 1.28 -3.65 12.34
C SER A 123 -0.10 -3.88 11.71
N VAL A 124 -0.30 -3.39 10.48
CA VAL A 124 -1.55 -3.56 9.73
C VAL A 124 -1.71 -5.01 9.29
N GLU A 125 -0.67 -5.61 8.72
CA GLU A 125 -0.67 -6.99 8.22
C GLU A 125 -0.89 -7.98 9.37
N ALA A 126 -0.22 -7.76 10.52
CA ALA A 126 -0.44 -8.55 11.72
C ALA A 126 -1.89 -8.43 12.24
N ALA A 127 -2.42 -7.21 12.34
CA ALA A 127 -3.80 -6.99 12.82
C ALA A 127 -4.85 -7.59 11.88
N LEU A 128 -4.65 -7.47 10.56
CA LEU A 128 -5.53 -8.10 9.58
C LEU A 128 -5.42 -9.63 9.63
N SER A 129 -4.21 -10.19 9.73
CA SER A 129 -3.99 -11.64 9.86
C SER A 129 -4.77 -12.20 11.06
N GLU A 130 -4.67 -11.56 12.23
CA GLU A 130 -5.40 -11.96 13.42
C GLU A 130 -6.92 -11.89 13.22
N GLU A 131 -7.44 -10.80 12.64
CA GLU A 131 -8.87 -10.62 12.43
C GLU A 131 -9.45 -11.57 11.37
N PHE A 132 -8.71 -11.88 10.30
CA PHE A 132 -9.11 -12.91 9.34
C PHE A 132 -9.09 -14.30 9.98
N ARG A 133 -8.06 -14.62 10.78
CA ARG A 133 -7.92 -15.90 11.49
C ARG A 133 -9.10 -16.16 12.43
N LYS A 134 -9.54 -15.15 13.19
CA LYS A 134 -10.78 -15.20 14.02
C LYS A 134 -12.04 -15.56 13.23
N ARG A 135 -12.03 -15.36 11.91
CA ARG A 135 -13.16 -15.63 11.00
C ARG A 135 -12.97 -16.91 10.17
N GLY A 136 -11.94 -17.72 10.47
CA GLY A 136 -11.63 -18.95 9.76
C GLY A 136 -11.09 -18.70 8.34
N ILE A 137 -10.44 -17.56 8.12
CA ILE A 137 -9.80 -17.20 6.86
C ILE A 137 -8.31 -17.05 7.13
N TYR A 138 -7.47 -17.68 6.31
CA TYR A 138 -6.02 -17.52 6.40
C TYR A 138 -5.55 -16.38 5.49
N LEU A 139 -4.71 -15.48 6.00
CA LEU A 139 -4.17 -14.35 5.23
C LEU A 139 -2.78 -14.69 4.73
N VAL A 140 -2.61 -14.73 3.40
CA VAL A 140 -1.34 -15.00 2.75
C VAL A 140 -0.70 -13.66 2.38
N CYS A 141 0.38 -13.29 3.06
CA CYS A 141 1.02 -11.98 2.89
C CYS A 141 2.20 -12.04 1.91
N ALA A 142 2.26 -11.03 1.05
CA ALA A 142 3.37 -10.78 0.15
C ALA A 142 3.73 -9.29 0.14
N PHE A 143 4.97 -8.98 -0.22
CA PHE A 143 5.42 -7.62 -0.50
C PHE A 143 6.05 -7.51 -1.87
N HIS A 144 6.14 -6.28 -2.39
CA HIS A 144 6.84 -5.96 -3.65
C HIS A 144 7.42 -4.54 -3.63
N SER A 145 8.38 -4.25 -4.50
CA SER A 145 9.09 -2.96 -4.59
C SER A 145 8.48 -1.95 -5.56
N GLY A 146 7.25 -2.17 -6.02
CA GLY A 146 6.63 -1.33 -7.05
C GLY A 146 6.87 -1.85 -8.47
N ALA A 147 7.14 -0.91 -9.38
CA ALA A 147 7.23 -1.17 -10.82
C ALA A 147 8.39 -2.10 -11.20
N PRO A 148 8.25 -2.91 -12.25
CA PRO A 148 9.33 -3.74 -12.75
C PRO A 148 10.55 -2.92 -13.13
N ASP A 149 11.70 -3.34 -12.60
CA ASP A 149 13.00 -2.81 -12.89
C ASP A 149 13.90 -3.97 -13.32
N PRO A 150 14.42 -3.98 -14.57
CA PRO A 150 15.32 -5.01 -15.06
C PRO A 150 16.55 -5.23 -14.16
N ALA A 151 17.02 -4.20 -13.45
CA ALA A 151 18.14 -4.30 -12.51
C ALA A 151 17.74 -5.03 -11.21
N MET A 152 16.50 -4.86 -10.76
CA MET A 152 15.99 -5.52 -9.54
C MET A 152 15.36 -6.89 -9.81
N LYS A 153 15.06 -7.21 -11.08
CA LYS A 153 14.42 -8.47 -11.53
C LYS A 153 13.12 -8.77 -10.78
N ASN A 154 12.37 -7.74 -10.40
CA ASN A 154 11.06 -7.86 -9.76
C ASN A 154 9.94 -8.05 -10.79
N HIS A 155 8.89 -8.73 -10.36
CA HIS A 155 7.74 -9.06 -11.19
C HIS A 155 6.81 -7.86 -11.44
N SER A 156 6.12 -7.88 -12.58
CA SER A 156 4.90 -7.09 -12.79
C SER A 156 3.76 -7.55 -11.87
N LEU A 157 2.68 -6.77 -11.76
CA LEU A 157 1.54 -7.14 -10.90
C LEU A 157 0.95 -8.48 -11.31
N GLN A 158 0.83 -8.71 -12.62
CA GLN A 158 0.32 -9.95 -13.17
C GLN A 158 1.21 -11.13 -12.81
N GLU A 159 2.52 -11.02 -13.08
CA GLU A 159 3.48 -12.08 -12.79
C GLU A 159 3.58 -12.36 -11.28
N LEU A 160 3.54 -11.31 -10.45
CA LEU A 160 3.54 -11.46 -9.00
C LEU A 160 2.29 -12.20 -8.52
N MET A 161 1.11 -11.81 -9.01
CA MET A 161 -0.12 -12.50 -8.64
C MET A 161 -0.08 -13.96 -9.10
N ASP A 162 0.40 -14.24 -10.32
CA ASP A 162 0.52 -15.60 -10.83
C ASP A 162 1.54 -16.43 -10.03
N CYS A 163 2.67 -15.84 -9.62
CA CYS A 163 3.70 -16.52 -8.85
C CYS A 163 3.27 -16.82 -7.39
N PHE A 164 2.60 -15.86 -6.75
CA PHE A 164 2.32 -15.93 -5.31
C PHE A 164 0.92 -16.46 -4.98
N PHE A 165 -0.04 -16.30 -5.90
CA PHE A 165 -1.45 -16.59 -5.64
C PHE A 165 -2.09 -17.54 -6.65
N ARG A 166 -1.32 -18.20 -7.52
CA ARG A 166 -1.78 -19.26 -8.39
C ARG A 166 -1.06 -20.57 -8.09
N SER A 167 -1.79 -21.68 -8.21
CA SER A 167 -1.26 -23.04 -8.13
C SER A 167 -1.96 -23.87 -9.18
N ALA A 168 -1.19 -24.60 -10.01
CA ALA A 168 -1.74 -25.45 -11.08
C ALA A 168 -2.79 -24.72 -11.96
N GLY A 169 -2.54 -23.45 -12.29
CA GLY A 169 -3.43 -22.64 -13.12
C GLY A 169 -4.62 -21.99 -12.40
N LEU A 170 -4.88 -22.31 -11.13
CA LEU A 170 -6.04 -21.81 -10.38
C LEU A 170 -5.63 -20.86 -9.25
N PRO A 171 -6.41 -19.79 -8.98
CA PRO A 171 -6.19 -18.94 -7.82
C PRO A 171 -6.29 -19.73 -6.50
N VAL A 172 -5.31 -19.54 -5.62
CA VAL A 172 -5.29 -20.16 -4.27
C VAL A 172 -6.00 -19.31 -3.23
N ILE A 173 -6.30 -18.05 -3.57
CA ILE A 173 -6.99 -17.06 -2.74
C ILE A 173 -8.40 -16.77 -3.28
N GLY A 174 -9.32 -16.38 -2.40
CA GLY A 174 -10.71 -16.01 -2.72
C GLY A 174 -10.98 -14.50 -2.76
N ALA A 175 -10.02 -13.68 -2.32
CA ALA A 175 -10.03 -12.22 -2.34
C ALA A 175 -8.59 -11.69 -2.23
N LEU A 176 -8.38 -10.46 -2.68
CA LEU A 176 -7.11 -9.74 -2.55
C LEU A 176 -7.29 -8.49 -1.70
N VAL A 177 -6.41 -8.27 -0.73
CA VAL A 177 -6.22 -7.02 -0.01
C VAL A 177 -4.96 -6.37 -0.58
N ASN A 178 -5.10 -5.26 -1.30
CA ASN A 178 -3.96 -4.52 -1.83
C ASN A 178 -3.73 -3.30 -0.93
N LEU A 179 -2.51 -3.12 -0.40
CA LEU A 179 -2.12 -1.96 0.42
C LEU A 179 -1.17 -1.01 -0.32
N SER A 180 -0.64 -1.38 -1.49
CA SER A 180 0.43 -0.63 -2.17
C SER A 180 -0.08 0.33 -3.25
N VAL A 181 -1.38 0.35 -3.56
CA VAL A 181 -2.04 1.22 -4.57
C VAL A 181 -1.43 1.07 -5.99
N TRP A 182 -0.54 0.11 -6.16
CA TRP A 182 0.21 -0.11 -7.38
C TRP A 182 -0.61 -0.93 -8.38
N GLY A 183 -0.46 -0.58 -9.67
CA GLY A 183 -1.25 -1.11 -10.77
C GLY A 183 -0.46 -1.99 -11.74
N ALA A 184 -1.12 -2.42 -12.82
CA ALA A 184 -0.49 -3.15 -13.93
C ALA A 184 0.58 -2.31 -14.64
N VAL A 185 1.35 -2.88 -15.57
CA VAL A 185 2.28 -2.10 -16.40
C VAL A 185 1.54 -1.61 -17.64
N SER A 186 1.44 -0.28 -17.82
CA SER A 186 0.81 0.32 -19.00
C SER A 186 1.48 -0.14 -20.30
N GLN A 187 0.73 -0.75 -21.21
CA GLN A 187 1.15 -0.88 -22.60
C GLN A 187 1.12 0.50 -23.30
N GLU A 188 1.86 0.66 -24.40
CA GLU A 188 1.85 1.94 -25.13
C GLU A 188 0.42 2.31 -25.56
N GLY A 189 -0.05 3.47 -25.10
CA GLY A 189 -1.37 4.02 -25.44
C GLY A 189 -2.53 3.54 -24.57
N SER A 190 -2.30 2.78 -23.49
CA SER A 190 -3.34 2.34 -22.57
C SER A 190 -3.34 3.10 -21.23
N ASP A 191 -4.52 3.18 -20.62
CA ASP A 191 -4.70 3.75 -19.28
C ASP A 191 -4.33 2.71 -18.22
N LEU A 192 -3.33 3.04 -17.39
CA LEU A 192 -2.83 2.24 -16.28
C LEU A 192 -3.96 1.73 -15.36
N PHE A 193 -4.93 2.59 -15.04
CA PHE A 193 -6.02 2.25 -14.14
C PHE A 193 -6.99 1.27 -14.79
N GLU A 194 -7.30 1.47 -16.08
CA GLU A 194 -8.12 0.52 -16.83
C GLU A 194 -7.47 -0.85 -16.95
N GLU A 195 -6.17 -0.91 -17.24
CA GLU A 195 -5.46 -2.18 -17.34
C GLU A 195 -5.41 -2.93 -16.00
N THR A 196 -5.18 -2.19 -14.91
CA THR A 196 -5.25 -2.76 -13.56
C THR A 196 -6.64 -3.33 -13.28
N ALA A 197 -7.70 -2.60 -13.62
CA ALA A 197 -9.07 -3.07 -13.46
C ALA A 197 -9.39 -4.28 -14.35
N ARG A 198 -8.81 -4.36 -15.57
CA ARG A 198 -8.91 -5.53 -16.45
C ARG A 198 -8.21 -6.75 -15.84
N LEU A 199 -6.99 -6.59 -15.32
CA LEU A 199 -6.26 -7.66 -14.63
C LEU A 199 -7.08 -8.23 -13.44
N TYR A 200 -7.63 -7.35 -12.59
CA TYR A 200 -8.49 -7.79 -11.48
C TYR A 200 -9.76 -8.51 -11.96
N ARG A 201 -10.33 -8.08 -13.09
CA ARG A 201 -11.48 -8.74 -13.71
C ARG A 201 -11.13 -10.14 -14.23
N GLU A 202 -9.96 -10.32 -14.82
CA GLU A 202 -9.49 -11.62 -15.32
C GLU A 202 -9.25 -12.62 -14.18
N TRP A 203 -8.66 -12.15 -13.08
CA TRP A 203 -8.57 -12.92 -11.84
C TRP A 203 -9.95 -13.21 -11.23
N ASN A 204 -10.94 -12.37 -11.54
CA ASN A 204 -12.31 -12.46 -11.08
C ASN A 204 -12.36 -12.59 -9.56
N LEU A 205 -11.55 -11.81 -8.84
CA LEU A 205 -11.51 -11.77 -7.37
C LEU A 205 -12.03 -10.42 -6.87
N PRO A 206 -12.72 -10.36 -5.71
CA PRO A 206 -12.92 -9.08 -5.05
C PRO A 206 -11.57 -8.54 -4.58
N VAL A 207 -11.29 -7.29 -4.92
CA VAL A 207 -10.07 -6.58 -4.52
C VAL A 207 -10.44 -5.46 -3.57
N PHE A 208 -9.80 -5.45 -2.41
CA PHE A 208 -10.06 -4.51 -1.33
C PHE A 208 -8.87 -3.59 -1.11
N TYR A 209 -9.15 -2.34 -0.79
CA TYR A 209 -8.16 -1.34 -0.42
C TYR A 209 -8.55 -0.69 0.91
N PRO A 210 -8.18 -1.29 2.06
CA PRO A 210 -8.33 -0.62 3.34
C PRO A 210 -7.33 0.54 3.43
N LEU A 211 -7.76 1.66 3.99
CA LEU A 211 -6.98 2.89 3.97
C LEU A 211 -6.01 2.94 5.16
N VAL A 212 -4.78 3.36 4.88
CA VAL A 212 -3.78 3.69 5.89
C VAL A 212 -3.37 5.13 5.66
N SER A 213 -3.63 6.02 6.63
CA SER A 213 -3.16 7.40 6.53
C SER A 213 -1.64 7.44 6.72
N LEU A 214 -0.97 8.10 5.78
CA LEU A 214 0.48 8.25 5.71
C LEU A 214 0.99 9.46 6.48
N PHE A 215 0.13 10.45 6.74
CA PHE A 215 0.55 11.73 7.33
C PHE A 215 -0.18 12.09 8.63
N SER A 216 -1.37 11.55 8.87
CA SER A 216 -2.21 11.99 9.99
C SER A 216 -2.04 11.07 11.19
N THR A 217 -2.02 11.63 12.40
CA THR A 217 -2.23 10.87 13.64
C THR A 217 -3.72 10.75 13.96
N GLU A 218 -4.08 9.90 14.91
CA GLU A 218 -5.46 9.77 15.37
C GLU A 218 -6.02 11.10 15.89
N GLU A 219 -5.22 11.88 16.61
CA GLU A 219 -5.62 13.22 17.10
C GLU A 219 -5.86 14.20 15.95
N MET A 220 -5.00 14.18 14.93
CA MET A 220 -5.16 15.03 13.75
C MET A 220 -6.44 14.68 12.98
N LEU A 221 -6.72 13.38 12.83
CA LEU A 221 -7.94 12.89 12.19
C LEU A 221 -9.19 13.32 12.96
N ALA A 222 -9.16 13.23 14.29
CA ALA A 222 -10.28 13.60 15.15
C ALA A 222 -10.52 15.12 15.19
N ALA A 223 -9.47 15.93 15.11
CA ALA A 223 -9.57 17.38 15.16
C ALA A 223 -9.93 18.04 13.81
N SER A 224 -9.67 17.35 12.70
CA SER A 224 -9.89 17.90 11.36
C SER A 224 -11.37 17.89 10.96
N ARG A 225 -11.83 18.99 10.33
CA ARG A 225 -13.14 19.03 9.65
C ARG A 225 -13.11 18.28 8.32
N GLU A 226 -11.93 18.15 7.73
CA GLU A 226 -11.70 17.51 6.43
C GLU A 226 -10.52 16.53 6.58
N PRO A 227 -10.69 15.43 7.34
CA PRO A 227 -9.64 14.45 7.49
C PRO A 227 -9.30 13.84 6.13
N LEU A 228 -8.02 13.53 5.91
CA LEU A 228 -7.51 12.90 4.68
C LEU A 228 -7.64 13.72 3.39
N ALA A 229 -8.01 15.01 3.43
CA ALA A 229 -8.17 15.81 2.22
C ALA A 229 -6.90 15.86 1.35
N ALA A 230 -5.72 15.98 1.99
CA ALA A 230 -4.42 15.95 1.30
C ALA A 230 -4.06 14.56 0.75
N GLU A 231 -4.71 13.50 1.25
CA GLU A 231 -4.44 12.10 0.91
C GLU A 231 -5.49 11.53 -0.05
N LEU A 232 -6.53 12.30 -0.39
CA LEU A 232 -7.68 11.87 -1.17
C LEU A 232 -7.30 11.26 -2.54
N PRO A 233 -6.34 11.82 -3.31
CA PRO A 233 -5.95 11.22 -4.58
C PRO A 233 -5.43 9.78 -4.45
N TRP A 234 -4.64 9.51 -3.41
CA TRP A 234 -3.96 8.24 -3.20
C TRP A 234 -4.84 7.23 -2.47
N LEU A 235 -5.66 7.70 -1.52
CA LEU A 235 -6.49 6.83 -0.68
C LEU A 235 -7.83 6.46 -1.33
N TYR A 236 -8.38 7.33 -2.19
CA TYR A 236 -9.70 7.11 -2.77
C TYR A 236 -9.64 7.06 -4.30
N LEU A 237 -9.19 8.15 -4.95
CA LEU A 237 -9.35 8.27 -6.40
C LEU A 237 -8.63 7.15 -7.17
N GLN A 238 -7.33 6.95 -6.90
CA GLN A 238 -6.55 5.94 -7.62
C GLN A 238 -7.06 4.50 -7.38
N PRO A 239 -7.25 4.03 -6.14
CA PRO A 239 -7.84 2.71 -5.88
C PRO A 239 -9.22 2.52 -6.52
N GLU A 240 -10.09 3.54 -6.48
CA GLU A 240 -11.43 3.49 -7.07
C GLU A 240 -11.37 3.39 -8.60
N MET A 241 -10.47 4.14 -9.25
CA MET A 241 -10.23 4.06 -10.69
C MET A 241 -9.70 2.68 -11.11
N GLN A 242 -8.96 2.00 -10.24
CA GLN A 242 -8.47 0.63 -10.45
C GLN A 242 -9.52 -0.44 -10.12
N GLY A 243 -10.72 -0.07 -9.65
CA GLY A 243 -11.80 -1.00 -9.32
C GLY A 243 -11.65 -1.67 -7.94
N MET A 244 -10.82 -1.14 -7.06
CA MET A 244 -10.73 -1.61 -5.68
C MET A 244 -11.92 -1.13 -4.85
N THR A 245 -12.28 -1.91 -3.83
CA THR A 245 -13.47 -1.65 -2.99
C THR A 245 -13.12 -1.65 -1.50
N GLU A 246 -14.12 -1.38 -0.64
CA GLU A 246 -13.98 -1.39 0.82
C GLU A 246 -12.97 -0.38 1.41
N PRO A 247 -13.09 0.94 1.10
CA PRO A 247 -12.20 1.98 1.60
C PRO A 247 -12.44 2.32 3.08
N VAL A 248 -12.14 1.35 3.96
CA VAL A 248 -12.22 1.52 5.41
C VAL A 248 -10.87 2.00 5.91
N LEU A 249 -10.81 3.20 6.51
CA LEU A 249 -9.61 3.64 7.24
C LEU A 249 -9.32 2.69 8.40
N ILE A 250 -8.20 1.98 8.36
CA ILE A 250 -7.80 1.00 9.36
C ILE A 250 -6.62 1.43 10.22
N ALA A 251 -5.78 2.34 9.72
CA ALA A 251 -4.58 2.77 10.41
C ALA A 251 -4.19 4.21 10.05
N CYS A 252 -3.36 4.80 10.90
CA CYS A 252 -2.79 6.13 10.76
C CYS A 252 -1.32 6.11 11.23
N ARG A 253 -0.67 7.27 11.31
CA ARG A 253 0.67 7.37 11.91
C ARG A 253 0.60 7.56 13.41
N ASP A 254 1.53 6.97 14.14
CA ASP A 254 1.81 7.33 15.53
C ASP A 254 2.66 8.62 15.58
N GLY A 255 2.80 9.20 16.77
CA GLY A 255 3.64 10.39 16.99
C GLY A 255 5.15 10.17 16.77
N LYS A 256 5.58 8.95 16.43
CA LYS A 256 6.97 8.58 16.10
C LYS A 256 7.14 8.28 14.61
N GLY A 257 6.09 8.42 13.81
CA GLY A 257 6.12 8.06 12.41
C GLY A 257 6.24 6.54 12.20
N ARG A 258 5.49 5.72 12.94
CA ARG A 258 5.19 4.32 12.59
C ARG A 258 3.70 4.16 12.37
N THR A 259 3.28 3.03 11.84
CA THR A 259 1.87 2.76 11.60
C THR A 259 1.18 2.33 12.89
N GLN A 260 0.00 2.91 13.14
CA GLN A 260 -0.86 2.63 14.27
C GLN A 260 -2.22 2.18 13.76
N VAL A 261 -2.61 0.94 14.10
CA VAL A 261 -3.93 0.42 13.78
C VAL A 261 -4.98 1.08 14.67
N LEU A 262 -6.02 1.63 14.05
CA LEU A 262 -7.12 2.29 14.74
C LEU A 262 -8.02 1.25 15.43
N PRO A 263 -8.46 1.48 16.68
CA PRO A 263 -9.23 0.52 17.45
C PRO A 263 -10.48 0.00 16.72
N GLY A 264 -10.60 -1.33 16.61
CA GLY A 264 -11.75 -2.01 16.00
C GLY A 264 -11.90 -1.88 14.48
N ARG A 265 -11.07 -1.07 13.81
CA ARG A 265 -11.20 -0.80 12.38
C ARG A 265 -10.75 -1.97 11.50
N ALA A 266 -9.65 -2.63 11.86
CA ALA A 266 -9.21 -3.86 11.21
C ALA A 266 -10.29 -4.97 11.28
N GLY A 267 -10.90 -5.16 12.45
CA GLY A 267 -11.99 -6.13 12.63
C GLY A 267 -13.26 -5.76 11.86
N HIS A 268 -13.60 -4.47 11.77
CA HIS A 268 -14.70 -3.99 10.94
C HIS A 268 -14.46 -4.33 9.45
N PHE A 269 -13.27 -4.00 8.94
CA PHE A 269 -12.88 -4.31 7.56
C PHE A 269 -12.88 -5.82 7.28
N ALA A 270 -12.18 -6.63 8.10
CA ALA A 270 -12.11 -8.08 7.94
C ALA A 270 -13.50 -8.73 7.99
N GLY A 271 -14.41 -8.20 8.82
CA GLY A 271 -15.81 -8.65 8.86
C GLY A 271 -16.60 -8.38 7.59
N ARG A 272 -16.26 -7.34 6.81
CA ARG A 272 -16.87 -7.04 5.52
C ARG A 272 -16.25 -7.86 4.41
N ALA A 273 -14.92 -7.94 4.36
CA ALA A 273 -14.17 -8.79 3.43
C ALA A 273 -14.60 -10.27 3.54
N ALA A 274 -14.75 -10.79 4.76
CA ALA A 274 -15.22 -12.15 4.99
C ALA A 274 -16.64 -12.42 4.42
N ARG A 275 -17.52 -11.41 4.41
CA ARG A 275 -18.86 -11.55 3.81
C ARG A 275 -18.79 -11.64 2.29
N TRP A 276 -17.94 -10.84 1.65
CA TRP A 276 -17.68 -10.93 0.21
C TRP A 276 -17.17 -12.31 -0.19
N MET A 277 -16.16 -12.81 0.53
CA MET A 277 -15.62 -14.16 0.29
C MET A 277 -16.69 -15.24 0.49
N ARG A 278 -17.50 -15.14 1.55
CA ARG A 278 -18.61 -16.06 1.79
C ARG A 278 -19.67 -16.01 0.70
N MET A 279 -19.98 -14.83 0.16
CA MET A 279 -20.94 -14.68 -0.93
C MET A 279 -20.50 -15.39 -2.20
N ARG A 280 -19.19 -15.42 -2.48
CA ARG A 280 -18.62 -16.18 -3.60
C ARG A 280 -18.85 -17.69 -3.46
N GLY A 281 -18.67 -18.23 -2.25
CA GLY A 281 -18.84 -19.66 -1.98
C GLY A 281 -20.29 -20.14 -1.88
N LYS A 282 -21.28 -19.23 -1.78
CA LYS A 282 -22.69 -19.61 -1.71
C LYS A 282 -23.26 -19.99 -3.07
N ARG A 283 -24.06 -21.06 -3.11
CA ARG A 283 -24.91 -21.38 -4.28
C ARG A 283 -25.93 -20.27 -4.49
N ASN A 284 -26.31 -20.02 -5.74
CA ASN A 284 -27.23 -18.93 -6.07
C ASN A 284 -28.59 -19.03 -5.37
N GLY A 285 -29.14 -20.24 -5.19
CA GLY A 285 -30.40 -20.44 -4.45
C GLY A 285 -30.32 -20.15 -2.95
N ASP A 286 -29.12 -20.15 -2.37
CA ASP A 286 -28.88 -19.87 -0.95
C ASP A 286 -28.55 -18.37 -0.70
N LYS A 287 -28.41 -17.58 -1.77
CA LYS A 287 -28.15 -16.13 -1.68
C LYS A 287 -29.45 -15.40 -1.37
N LYS A 288 -29.45 -14.63 -0.29
CA LYS A 288 -30.56 -13.74 0.09
C LYS A 288 -30.17 -12.31 -0.27
N VAL A 289 -30.95 -11.68 -1.15
CA VAL A 289 -30.72 -10.32 -1.65
C VAL A 289 -31.82 -9.41 -1.12
N ALA A 290 -31.45 -8.31 -0.48
CA ALA A 290 -32.37 -7.25 -0.08
C ALA A 290 -32.32 -6.12 -1.11
N LEU A 291 -33.48 -5.72 -1.64
CA LEU A 291 -33.62 -4.57 -2.53
C LEU A 291 -34.18 -3.40 -1.72
N ILE A 292 -33.35 -2.37 -1.50
CA ILE A 292 -33.74 -1.18 -0.74
C ILE A 292 -34.13 -0.08 -1.73
N LEU A 293 -35.40 0.31 -1.70
CA LEU A 293 -35.93 1.38 -2.53
C LEU A 293 -35.94 2.67 -1.71
N THR A 294 -35.01 3.58 -2.02
CA THR A 294 -35.02 4.93 -1.46
C THR A 294 -35.90 5.82 -2.33
N MET A 295 -37.12 6.14 -1.88
CA MET A 295 -37.83 7.30 -2.44
C MET A 295 -37.19 8.55 -1.84
N PRO A 296 -36.73 9.54 -2.64
CA PRO A 296 -36.60 10.89 -2.10
C PRO A 296 -37.97 11.26 -1.54
N SER A 297 -38.01 11.90 -0.38
CA SER A 297 -39.22 12.32 0.34
C SER A 297 -40.04 13.32 -0.47
N VAL A 298 -40.64 12.86 -1.56
CA VAL A 298 -41.59 13.56 -2.40
C VAL A 298 -42.94 12.98 -2.00
N PRO A 299 -43.77 13.75 -1.29
CA PRO A 299 -45.12 13.33 -0.96
C PRO A 299 -45.85 12.86 -2.23
N ALA A 300 -46.56 11.74 -2.15
CA ALA A 300 -47.23 11.11 -3.29
C ALA A 300 -48.14 12.05 -4.11
N TRP A 301 -48.60 13.15 -3.53
CA TRP A 301 -49.39 14.18 -4.22
C TRP A 301 -48.60 14.99 -5.27
N LYS A 302 -47.27 15.14 -5.13
CA LYS A 302 -46.41 15.78 -6.14
C LYS A 302 -46.15 14.89 -7.36
N LEU A 303 -46.25 13.57 -7.21
CA LEU A 303 -46.10 12.62 -8.31
C LEU A 303 -47.36 12.53 -9.19
N ARG A 304 -48.54 12.87 -8.63
CA ARG A 304 -49.83 12.81 -9.35
C ARG A 304 -50.07 13.97 -10.33
N SER A 305 -49.29 15.05 -10.28
CA SER A 305 -49.53 16.24 -11.10
C SER A 305 -48.82 16.24 -12.46
N GLY A 306 -48.10 15.18 -12.82
CA GLY A 306 -47.45 15.04 -14.14
C GLY A 306 -46.37 16.09 -14.44
N ARG A 307 -45.99 16.94 -13.49
CA ARG A 307 -44.92 17.93 -13.65
C ARG A 307 -43.66 17.46 -12.94
N LEU A 308 -42.81 16.75 -13.67
CA LEU A 308 -41.38 16.70 -13.38
C LEU A 308 -40.79 18.08 -13.70
N THR A 309 -40.91 19.03 -12.77
CA THR A 309 -40.06 20.22 -12.83
C THR A 309 -38.75 19.88 -12.14
N ALA A 310 -37.68 19.93 -12.93
CA ALA A 310 -36.29 19.83 -12.48
C ALA A 310 -36.05 20.71 -11.24
N TRP A 311 -35.28 20.17 -10.31
CA TRP A 311 -34.85 20.85 -9.10
C TRP A 311 -34.02 22.09 -9.48
N THR A 312 -34.56 23.29 -9.30
CA THR A 312 -33.78 24.53 -9.34
C THR A 312 -33.40 24.92 -7.90
N PRO A 313 -32.11 25.14 -7.60
CA PRO A 313 -31.70 25.65 -6.29
C PRO A 313 -32.30 27.03 -6.08
N ARG A 314 -33.13 27.20 -5.04
CA ARG A 314 -33.61 28.53 -4.65
C ARG A 314 -32.44 29.34 -4.09
N GLU A 315 -32.27 30.52 -4.65
CA GLU A 315 -31.41 31.59 -4.18
C GLU A 315 -31.62 31.86 -2.69
N HIS A 316 -30.50 32.02 -1.98
CA HIS A 316 -30.48 32.44 -0.58
C HIS A 316 -31.02 33.87 -0.48
N GLY A 317 -32.12 34.05 0.24
CA GLY A 317 -32.74 35.36 0.42
C GLY A 317 -33.51 35.47 1.74
N ARG A 318 -32.83 36.08 2.72
CA ARG A 318 -33.37 36.88 3.84
C ARG A 318 -34.06 36.14 4.99
N TYR A 319 -33.33 36.07 6.11
CA TYR A 319 -33.93 36.09 7.44
C TYR A 319 -34.57 37.47 7.65
N SER A 320 -35.87 37.52 7.90
CA SER A 320 -36.54 38.69 8.48
C SER A 320 -36.81 38.41 9.96
N GLU A 321 -36.14 39.15 10.82
CA GLU A 321 -36.59 39.39 12.19
C GLU A 321 -37.91 40.16 12.14
N ALA A 322 -38.91 39.64 12.84
CA ALA A 322 -40.08 40.41 13.27
C ALA A 322 -40.61 39.76 14.55
N SER A 323 -40.03 40.14 15.69
CA SER A 323 -40.65 39.96 17.00
C SER A 323 -41.49 41.20 17.33
N GLU A 324 -42.70 40.92 17.80
CA GLU A 324 -43.75 41.84 18.21
C GLU A 324 -43.29 42.90 19.23
N GLY A 325 -43.88 44.09 19.14
CA GLY A 325 -43.61 45.18 20.10
C GLY A 325 -44.56 46.37 19.96
N GLY A 326 -45.79 46.22 20.44
CA GLY A 326 -46.55 47.21 21.21
C GLY A 326 -46.68 48.68 20.75
N ARG A 327 -47.92 49.03 20.37
CA ARG A 327 -48.76 50.17 20.85
C ARG A 327 -48.40 51.64 20.54
N LEU A 328 -49.46 52.26 19.99
CA LEU A 328 -50.14 53.52 20.38
C LEU A 328 -49.74 54.86 19.73
N SER A 329 -50.82 55.43 19.17
CA SER A 329 -51.30 56.81 19.19
C SER A 329 -50.97 57.76 18.04
N ASP A 330 -52.03 58.06 17.29
CA ASP A 330 -52.47 59.34 16.73
C ASP A 330 -51.49 60.52 16.77
N ARG A 331 -51.05 60.95 15.59
CA ARG A 331 -51.38 62.24 14.95
C ARG A 331 -50.81 62.31 13.55
#